data_AF-A0A0D6LH90-F1
#
_entry.id   AF-A0A0D6LH90-F1
#
_cell.length_a   1.000
_cell.length_b   1.000
_cell.length_c   1.000
_cell.angle_alpha   90.00
_cell.angle_beta   90.00
_cell.angle_gamma   90.00
#
_symmetry.space_group_name_H-M   'P 1'
#
loop_
_entity.id
_entity.type
_entity.pdbx_description
1 polymer ?
#
loop_
_entity_poly.entity_id
_entity_poly.type
_entity_poly.pdbx_seq_one_letter_code
_entity_poly.pdbx_strand_id
1 'polypeptide(L)'
;MSLSADTPLSELSLELLILQVVLPALLEQTQARFLLKTMVMWWCVHVGGALSLDRYLLPDLPNPEHQQDGAGAQGIGGLAAEHQALLLLREPQAFQPYVRPRFFPLRVLVLLGIMAMTCCFTSCMLFLVPVVVGRTIIHNLTGYSNVHELYTTLRLLLICIPIVFVIPMLMGTYFQLVVITPLRLSYQQTALVFLWQDWAMGVLHMKIACGAVMMGPEWWMRQAFDQIYQDGIRHLRARFILSQLVIPVILFLSSLLAFPYLIARLYIFVTNAPLEDTVIVLRYCFPSSLIILLVVSFLRWQLNKIQGLAENIRNEKYLVGTRLVNYERNGVSPSSSEAAIPS
;
A
#
# COMPACT_ATOMS: atom_id res chain seq x y z
N MET A 1 33.48 14.39 -5.27
CA MET A 1 33.06 13.38 -4.28
C MET A 1 31.73 13.85 -3.68
N SER A 2 30.59 13.58 -4.35
CA SER A 2 29.22 13.79 -3.83
C SER A 2 28.15 13.55 -4.92
N LEU A 3 28.12 12.37 -5.57
CA LEU A 3 27.12 12.10 -6.64
C LEU A 3 26.42 10.73 -6.54
N SER A 4 26.50 10.02 -5.40
CA SER A 4 25.84 8.70 -5.24
C SER A 4 24.89 8.59 -4.05
N ALA A 5 24.62 9.66 -3.31
CA ALA A 5 23.70 9.62 -2.16
C ALA A 5 22.29 10.15 -2.48
N ASP A 6 22.12 10.95 -3.54
CA ASP A 6 20.85 11.62 -3.84
C ASP A 6 19.91 10.79 -4.73
N THR A 7 20.42 9.76 -5.41
CA THR A 7 19.61 8.88 -6.27
C THR A 7 18.61 8.01 -5.50
N PRO A 8 18.96 7.29 -4.41
CA PRO A 8 17.97 6.45 -3.73
C PRO A 8 16.90 7.30 -3.03
N LEU A 9 17.23 8.49 -2.53
CA LEU A 9 16.29 9.36 -1.84
C LEU A 9 15.37 10.11 -2.82
N SER A 10 15.87 10.54 -3.97
CA SER A 10 15.04 11.14 -5.02
C SER A 10 14.11 10.11 -5.66
N GLU A 11 14.57 8.88 -5.86
CA GLU A 11 13.76 7.79 -6.39
C GLU A 11 12.70 7.32 -5.38
N LEU A 12 13.07 7.17 -4.09
CA LEU A 12 12.10 6.84 -3.04
C LEU A 12 11.10 7.98 -2.80
N SER A 13 11.53 9.25 -2.84
CA SER A 13 10.63 10.40 -2.71
C SER A 13 9.74 10.59 -3.93
N LEU A 14 10.21 10.27 -5.15
CA LEU A 14 9.41 10.27 -6.36
C LEU A 14 8.39 9.12 -6.35
N GLU A 15 8.80 7.92 -5.93
CA GLU A 15 7.88 6.79 -5.77
C GLU A 15 6.87 7.03 -4.65
N LEU A 16 7.26 7.66 -3.54
CA LEU A 16 6.36 8.07 -2.46
C LEU A 16 5.44 9.21 -2.90
N LEU A 17 5.92 10.18 -3.66
CA LEU A 17 5.13 11.29 -4.20
C LEU A 17 4.13 10.78 -5.24
N ILE A 18 4.53 9.83 -6.09
CA ILE A 18 3.61 9.14 -7.00
C ILE A 18 2.61 8.33 -6.17
N LEU A 19 3.03 7.54 -5.20
CA LEU A 19 2.09 6.72 -4.43
C LEU A 19 1.21 7.55 -3.45
N GLN A 20 1.58 8.78 -3.12
CA GLN A 20 0.85 9.64 -2.20
C GLN A 20 0.00 10.70 -2.90
N VAL A 21 0.35 11.08 -4.14
CA VAL A 21 -0.43 12.01 -4.97
C VAL A 21 -1.26 11.24 -5.99
N VAL A 22 -0.67 10.24 -6.65
CA VAL A 22 -1.32 9.47 -7.72
C VAL A 22 -2.21 8.37 -7.15
N LEU A 23 -1.94 7.78 -5.98
CA LEU A 23 -2.83 6.74 -5.45
C LEU A 23 -4.16 7.29 -4.90
N PRO A 24 -4.22 8.42 -4.17
CA PRO A 24 -5.48 9.10 -3.90
C PRO A 24 -6.10 9.65 -5.19
N ALA A 25 -5.32 10.17 -6.15
CA ALA A 25 -5.87 10.55 -7.46
C ALA A 25 -6.31 9.35 -8.33
N LEU A 26 -5.89 8.12 -8.07
CA LEU A 26 -6.36 6.92 -8.77
C LEU A 26 -7.52 6.24 -8.02
N LEU A 27 -7.62 6.42 -6.71
CA LEU A 27 -8.64 5.80 -5.84
C LEU A 27 -9.82 6.72 -5.48
N GLU A 28 -9.58 8.02 -5.37
CA GLU A 28 -10.57 9.07 -5.11
C GLU A 28 -11.17 9.61 -6.42
N GLN A 29 -10.49 9.42 -7.56
CA GLN A 29 -10.95 9.87 -8.86
C GLN A 29 -11.74 8.76 -9.55
N THR A 30 -13.05 8.96 -9.60
CA THR A 30 -13.94 8.87 -10.77
C THR A 30 -13.50 8.16 -12.06
N GLN A 31 -12.22 7.96 -12.40
CA GLN A 31 -11.71 7.31 -13.62
C GLN A 31 -12.13 5.85 -13.77
N ALA A 32 -12.09 5.00 -12.73
CA ALA A 32 -12.53 3.60 -12.90
C ALA A 32 -14.05 3.51 -13.12
N ARG A 33 -14.83 4.32 -12.38
CA ARG A 33 -16.29 4.41 -12.57
C ARG A 33 -16.65 5.08 -13.89
N PHE A 34 -15.88 6.08 -14.31
CA PHE A 34 -16.04 6.79 -15.59
C PHE A 34 -15.63 5.93 -16.78
N LEU A 35 -14.51 5.19 -16.70
CA LEU A 35 -14.07 4.22 -17.70
C LEU A 35 -15.04 3.06 -17.78
N LEU A 36 -15.50 2.53 -16.65
CA LEU A 36 -16.52 1.49 -16.64
C LEU A 36 -17.82 2.02 -17.27
N LYS A 37 -18.27 3.22 -16.89
CA LYS A 37 -19.45 3.85 -17.48
C LYS A 37 -19.25 4.09 -18.98
N THR A 38 -18.10 4.59 -19.40
CA THR A 38 -17.76 4.87 -20.80
C THR A 38 -17.64 3.57 -21.61
N MET A 39 -17.04 2.52 -21.05
CA MET A 39 -16.92 1.21 -21.67
C MET A 39 -18.28 0.52 -21.83
N VAL A 40 -19.12 0.59 -20.80
CA VAL A 40 -20.49 0.06 -20.84
C VAL A 40 -21.34 0.87 -21.83
N MET A 41 -21.25 2.20 -21.81
CA MET A 41 -21.95 3.06 -22.78
C MET A 41 -21.49 2.76 -24.22
N TRP A 42 -20.18 2.62 -24.44
CA TRP A 42 -19.63 2.28 -25.75
C TRP A 42 -20.10 0.91 -26.22
N TRP A 43 -20.11 -0.09 -25.34
CA TRP A 43 -20.65 -1.42 -25.63
C TRP A 43 -22.15 -1.37 -25.96
N CYS A 44 -22.95 -0.64 -25.18
CA CYS A 44 -24.38 -0.46 -25.42
C CYS A 44 -24.67 0.26 -26.74
N VAL A 45 -23.86 1.25 -27.13
CA VAL A 45 -23.99 1.95 -28.43
C VAL A 45 -23.61 1.02 -29.58
N HIS A 46 -22.52 0.26 -29.45
CA HIS A 46 -22.03 -0.61 -30.52
C HIS A 46 -22.94 -1.83 -30.74
N VAL A 47 -23.35 -2.51 -29.67
CA VAL A 47 -24.26 -3.67 -29.72
C VAL A 47 -25.69 -3.24 -29.98
N GLY A 48 -26.14 -2.12 -29.37
CA GLY A 48 -27.45 -1.53 -29.60
C GLY A 48 -27.63 -1.05 -31.03
N GLY A 49 -26.61 -0.40 -31.61
CA GLY A 49 -26.60 0.02 -33.02
C GLY A 49 -26.63 -1.17 -33.99
N ALA A 50 -25.84 -2.23 -33.73
CA ALA A 50 -25.84 -3.44 -34.56
C ALA A 50 -27.20 -4.17 -34.58
N LEU A 51 -27.98 -4.08 -33.49
CA LEU A 51 -29.29 -4.70 -33.36
C LEU A 51 -30.47 -3.73 -33.62
N SER A 52 -30.21 -2.46 -33.94
CA SER A 52 -31.19 -1.37 -33.99
C SER A 52 -32.10 -1.28 -32.75
N LEU A 53 -31.50 -1.45 -31.56
CA LEU A 53 -32.13 -1.31 -30.24
C LEU A 53 -31.62 -0.07 -29.47
N ASP A 54 -30.88 0.79 -30.16
CA ASP A 54 -30.27 2.04 -29.71
C ASP A 54 -31.26 2.94 -28.92
N ARG A 55 -32.45 3.22 -29.44
CA ARG A 55 -33.50 3.99 -28.71
C ARG A 55 -34.04 3.31 -27.44
N TYR A 56 -33.93 1.98 -27.33
CA TYR A 56 -34.42 1.24 -26.16
C TYR A 56 -33.38 1.18 -25.04
N LEU A 57 -32.09 1.18 -25.39
CA LEU A 57 -30.97 1.05 -24.43
C LEU A 57 -30.38 2.39 -24.00
N LEU A 58 -30.40 3.41 -24.86
CA LEU A 58 -29.94 4.77 -24.56
C LEU A 58 -31.01 5.80 -24.96
N PRO A 59 -31.93 6.16 -24.04
CA PRO A 59 -32.96 7.17 -24.30
C PRO A 59 -32.41 8.59 -24.54
N ASP A 60 -31.22 8.89 -23.99
CA ASP A 60 -30.70 10.25 -23.84
C ASP A 60 -29.74 10.70 -24.96
N LEU A 61 -29.58 9.94 -26.04
CA LEU A 61 -28.75 10.37 -27.17
C LEU A 61 -29.44 11.49 -27.95
N PRO A 62 -28.76 12.63 -28.24
CA PRO A 62 -29.38 13.75 -28.94
C PRO A 62 -29.85 13.31 -30.33
N ASN A 63 -31.16 13.40 -30.55
CA ASN A 63 -31.80 13.12 -31.83
C ASN A 63 -31.42 14.24 -32.82
N PRO A 64 -30.81 13.95 -33.98
CA PRO A 64 -30.52 14.98 -34.98
C PRO A 64 -31.78 15.69 -35.49
N GLU A 65 -32.96 15.07 -35.36
CA GLU A 65 -34.23 15.70 -35.76
C GLU A 65 -34.71 16.78 -34.77
N HIS A 66 -34.23 16.79 -33.52
CA HIS A 66 -34.58 17.86 -32.55
C HIS A 66 -33.72 19.12 -32.70
N GLN A 67 -32.69 19.11 -33.55
CA GLN A 67 -31.82 20.28 -33.76
C GLN A 67 -32.46 21.32 -34.72
N GLN A 68 -33.50 20.94 -35.49
CA GLN A 68 -34.11 21.84 -36.49
C GLN A 68 -35.23 22.73 -35.96
N ASP A 69 -35.90 22.37 -34.86
CA ASP A 69 -37.00 23.18 -34.32
C ASP A 69 -36.57 24.22 -33.26
N GLY A 70 -35.28 24.24 -32.90
CA GLY A 70 -34.73 25.08 -31.82
C GLY A 70 -33.93 26.31 -32.26
N ALA A 71 -33.88 26.64 -33.56
CA ALA A 71 -33.08 27.76 -34.08
C ALA A 71 -33.73 29.16 -33.89
N GLY A 72 -34.77 29.28 -33.07
CA GLY A 72 -35.56 30.51 -32.91
C GLY A 72 -35.35 31.32 -31.62
N ALA A 73 -34.53 30.87 -30.67
CA ALA A 73 -34.43 31.52 -29.36
C ALA A 73 -33.00 31.61 -28.83
N GLN A 74 -32.09 32.15 -29.64
CA GLN A 74 -30.83 32.70 -29.11
C GLN A 74 -31.06 34.17 -28.76
N GLY A 75 -31.49 34.42 -27.53
CA GLY A 75 -31.65 35.77 -27.02
C GLY A 75 -32.01 35.83 -25.55
N ILE A 76 -30.99 36.09 -24.73
CA ILE A 76 -31.09 36.77 -23.41
C ILE A 76 -31.54 35.89 -22.23
N GLY A 77 -30.60 35.52 -21.35
CA GLY A 77 -30.92 35.14 -19.96
C GLY A 77 -30.07 34.02 -19.34
N GLY A 78 -28.82 34.33 -18.94
CA GLY A 78 -27.88 33.35 -18.38
C GLY A 78 -28.30 32.68 -17.07
N LEU A 79 -29.10 33.33 -16.21
CA LEU A 79 -29.64 32.71 -14.98
C LEU A 79 -31.01 32.04 -15.19
N ALA A 80 -31.83 32.57 -16.09
CA ALA A 80 -33.14 32.02 -16.39
C ALA A 80 -33.03 30.70 -17.17
N ALA A 81 -32.03 30.57 -18.05
CA ALA A 81 -31.76 29.33 -18.78
C ALA A 81 -31.30 28.18 -17.85
N GLU A 82 -30.49 28.49 -16.82
CA GLU A 82 -30.09 27.48 -15.82
C GLU A 82 -31.26 27.08 -14.91
N HIS A 83 -32.12 28.04 -14.54
CA HIS A 83 -33.33 27.75 -13.75
C HIS A 83 -34.40 26.99 -14.56
N GLN A 84 -34.51 27.28 -15.86
CA GLN A 84 -35.33 26.52 -16.81
C GLN A 84 -34.81 25.08 -16.96
N ALA A 85 -33.49 24.89 -17.02
CA ALA A 85 -32.88 23.57 -17.10
C ALA A 85 -33.11 22.71 -15.83
N LEU A 86 -33.13 23.32 -14.64
CA LEU A 86 -33.44 22.63 -13.38
C LEU A 86 -34.92 22.24 -13.24
N LEU A 87 -35.84 23.00 -13.84
CA LEU A 87 -37.26 22.63 -13.88
C LEU A 87 -37.55 21.51 -14.89
N LEU A 88 -36.80 21.43 -16.00
CA LEU A 88 -36.90 20.33 -16.98
C LEU A 88 -36.40 18.98 -16.43
N LEU A 89 -35.54 18.97 -15.40
CA LEU A 89 -35.18 17.75 -14.66
C LEU A 89 -36.37 17.15 -13.88
N ARG A 90 -37.41 17.96 -13.62
CA ARG A 90 -38.61 17.55 -12.87
C ARG A 90 -39.77 17.14 -13.78
N GLU A 91 -39.69 17.40 -15.09
CA GLU A 91 -40.74 16.99 -16.02
C GLU A 91 -40.70 15.47 -16.25
N PRO A 92 -41.84 14.77 -16.17
CA PRO A 92 -41.92 13.39 -16.60
C PRO A 92 -41.55 13.34 -18.09
N GLN A 93 -40.50 12.61 -18.44
CA GLN A 93 -40.02 12.49 -19.82
C GLN A 93 -41.20 12.28 -20.77
N ALA A 94 -41.37 13.21 -21.70
CA ALA A 94 -42.45 13.20 -22.67
C ALA A 94 -42.48 11.82 -23.37
N PHE A 95 -43.65 11.20 -23.38
CA PHE A 95 -43.91 9.88 -23.96
C PHE A 95 -43.46 9.87 -25.42
N GLN A 96 -42.27 9.32 -25.71
CA GLN A 96 -41.86 9.05 -27.09
C GLN A 96 -42.68 7.86 -27.63
N PRO A 97 -43.39 7.99 -28.75
CA PRO A 97 -44.13 6.88 -29.34
C PRO A 97 -43.16 5.79 -29.80
N TYR A 98 -43.13 4.68 -29.05
CA TYR A 98 -42.30 3.52 -29.34
C TYR A 98 -42.87 2.72 -30.52
N VAL A 99 -42.28 2.89 -31.71
CA VAL A 99 -42.61 2.07 -32.88
C VAL A 99 -41.90 0.73 -32.76
N ARG A 100 -42.64 -0.32 -32.40
CA ARG A 100 -42.09 -1.68 -32.21
C ARG A 100 -41.52 -2.22 -33.54
N PRO A 101 -40.21 -2.47 -33.66
CA PRO A 101 -39.63 -3.04 -34.88
C PRO A 101 -40.04 -4.51 -35.06
N ARG A 102 -40.06 -4.99 -36.31
CA ARG A 102 -40.30 -6.41 -36.61
C ARG A 102 -39.19 -7.28 -36.00
N PHE A 103 -39.60 -8.39 -35.35
CA PHE A 103 -38.74 -9.31 -34.58
C PHE A 103 -38.06 -8.75 -33.31
N PHE A 104 -38.72 -7.81 -32.62
CA PHE A 104 -38.26 -7.26 -31.33
C PHE A 104 -37.79 -8.32 -30.29
N PRO A 105 -38.55 -9.39 -29.97
CA PRO A 105 -38.11 -10.34 -28.93
C PRO A 105 -36.85 -11.12 -29.32
N LEU A 106 -36.65 -11.41 -30.61
CA LEU A 106 -35.48 -12.11 -31.10
C LEU A 106 -34.21 -11.26 -30.95
N ARG A 107 -34.30 -9.95 -31.21
CA ARG A 107 -33.18 -9.02 -31.03
C ARG A 107 -32.79 -8.89 -29.55
N VAL A 108 -33.76 -8.80 -28.65
CA VAL A 108 -33.49 -8.79 -27.20
C VAL A 108 -32.82 -10.09 -26.74
N LEU A 109 -33.25 -11.24 -27.27
CA LEU A 109 -32.64 -12.54 -26.95
C LEU A 109 -31.20 -12.62 -27.47
N VAL A 110 -30.94 -12.15 -28.70
CA VAL A 110 -29.58 -12.06 -29.27
C VAL A 110 -28.71 -11.09 -28.45
N LEU A 111 -29.25 -9.95 -28.01
CA LEU A 111 -28.54 -9.00 -27.15
C LEU A 111 -28.13 -9.63 -25.81
N LEU A 112 -29.05 -10.35 -25.16
CA LEU A 112 -28.78 -11.05 -23.91
C LEU A 112 -27.71 -12.13 -24.11
N GLY A 113 -27.76 -12.85 -25.23
CA GLY A 113 -26.73 -13.82 -25.62
C GLY A 113 -25.36 -13.19 -25.81
N ILE A 114 -25.27 -12.07 -26.54
CA ILE A 114 -24.02 -11.32 -26.73
C ILE A 114 -23.49 -10.82 -25.38
N MET A 115 -24.35 -10.29 -24.51
CA MET A 115 -23.98 -9.82 -23.17
C MET A 115 -23.38 -10.95 -22.33
N ALA A 116 -24.04 -12.11 -22.30
CA ALA A 116 -23.57 -13.30 -21.60
C ALA A 116 -22.21 -13.76 -22.14
N MET A 117 -22.05 -13.85 -23.47
CA MET A 117 -20.80 -14.24 -24.10
C MET A 117 -19.66 -13.27 -23.79
N THR A 118 -19.89 -11.95 -23.90
CA THR A 118 -18.86 -10.94 -23.60
C THR A 118 -18.49 -10.92 -22.11
N CYS A 119 -19.45 -11.15 -21.22
CA CYS A 119 -19.20 -11.22 -19.77
C CYS A 119 -18.40 -12.48 -19.41
N CYS A 120 -18.79 -13.64 -19.93
CA CYS A 120 -18.07 -14.90 -19.75
C CYS A 120 -16.66 -14.83 -20.33
N PHE A 121 -16.48 -14.26 -21.52
CA PHE A 121 -15.18 -14.08 -22.13
C PHE A 121 -14.30 -13.14 -21.30
N THR A 122 -14.83 -12.00 -20.86
CA THR A 122 -14.09 -11.04 -20.03
C THR A 122 -13.69 -11.66 -18.70
N SER A 123 -14.60 -12.39 -18.04
CA SER A 123 -14.30 -13.12 -16.82
C SER A 123 -13.23 -14.20 -17.04
N CYS A 124 -13.35 -15.00 -18.11
CA CYS A 124 -12.34 -15.99 -18.47
C CYS A 124 -10.98 -15.36 -18.72
N MET A 125 -10.90 -14.27 -19.49
CA MET A 125 -9.63 -13.59 -19.74
C MET A 125 -9.02 -13.00 -18.45
N LEU A 126 -9.85 -12.41 -17.60
CA LEU A 126 -9.40 -11.83 -16.33
C LEU A 126 -8.85 -12.89 -15.36
N PHE A 127 -9.32 -14.14 -15.44
CA PHE A 127 -8.76 -15.26 -14.68
C PHE A 127 -7.61 -15.98 -15.40
N LEU A 128 -7.73 -16.23 -16.70
CA LEU A 128 -6.76 -17.00 -17.48
C LEU A 128 -5.46 -16.25 -17.69
N VAL A 129 -5.50 -14.93 -17.93
CA VAL A 129 -4.27 -14.15 -18.17
C VAL A 129 -3.36 -14.17 -16.94
N PRO A 130 -3.82 -13.83 -15.72
CA PRO A 130 -2.97 -13.91 -14.53
C PRO A 130 -2.48 -15.33 -14.22
N VAL A 131 -3.31 -16.35 -14.44
CA VAL A 131 -2.96 -17.74 -14.15
C VAL A 131 -1.94 -18.27 -15.15
N VAL A 132 -2.10 -18.01 -16.45
CA VAL A 132 -1.15 -18.44 -17.49
C VAL A 132 0.17 -17.68 -17.36
N VAL A 133 0.12 -16.36 -17.14
CA VAL A 133 1.33 -15.55 -16.90
C VAL A 133 2.04 -16.03 -15.66
N GLY A 134 1.32 -16.24 -14.56
CA GLY A 134 1.88 -16.80 -13.31
C GLY A 134 2.53 -18.15 -13.53
N ARG A 135 1.85 -19.10 -14.20
CA ARG A 135 2.42 -20.41 -14.54
C ARG A 135 3.64 -20.30 -15.46
N THR A 136 3.61 -19.40 -16.43
CA THR A 136 4.72 -19.21 -17.39
C THR A 136 5.95 -18.61 -16.70
N ILE A 137 5.75 -17.64 -15.81
CA ILE A 137 6.82 -17.05 -14.99
C ILE A 137 7.42 -18.11 -14.08
N ILE A 138 6.58 -18.88 -13.36
CA ILE A 138 7.03 -19.95 -12.46
C ILE A 138 7.77 -21.04 -13.25
N HIS A 139 7.25 -21.48 -14.39
CA HIS A 139 7.91 -22.46 -15.25
C HIS A 139 9.28 -21.98 -15.73
N ASN A 140 9.39 -20.72 -16.19
CA ASN A 140 10.64 -20.14 -16.65
C ASN A 140 11.66 -19.87 -15.52
N LEU A 141 11.20 -19.54 -14.30
CA LEU A 141 12.10 -19.31 -13.17
C LEU A 141 12.53 -20.59 -12.45
N THR A 142 11.66 -21.61 -12.39
CA THR A 142 11.81 -22.79 -11.53
C THR A 142 12.31 -24.03 -12.26
N GLY A 143 12.07 -24.17 -13.58
CA GLY A 143 12.69 -25.21 -14.42
C GLY A 143 12.41 -26.67 -14.04
N TYR A 144 11.46 -26.94 -13.15
CA TYR A 144 11.12 -28.29 -12.66
C TYR A 144 9.68 -28.65 -13.00
N SER A 145 9.51 -29.80 -13.66
CA SER A 145 8.20 -30.38 -13.92
C SER A 145 7.85 -31.42 -12.84
N ASN A 146 6.82 -31.11 -12.07
CA ASN A 146 5.97 -32.03 -11.29
C ASN A 146 6.40 -32.41 -9.85
N VAL A 147 5.39 -32.42 -8.97
CA VAL A 147 5.34 -32.73 -7.52
C VAL A 147 5.85 -31.65 -6.54
N HIS A 148 6.89 -30.88 -6.88
CA HIS A 148 7.33 -29.75 -6.03
C HIS A 148 6.60 -28.42 -6.29
N GLU A 149 5.86 -28.30 -7.40
CA GLU A 149 5.19 -27.05 -7.78
C GLU A 149 4.12 -26.62 -6.78
N LEU A 150 3.21 -27.52 -6.36
CA LEU A 150 2.12 -27.15 -5.45
C LEU A 150 2.65 -26.74 -4.08
N TYR A 151 3.64 -27.48 -3.56
CA TYR A 151 4.25 -27.21 -2.26
C TYR A 151 5.08 -25.93 -2.27
N THR A 152 5.83 -25.67 -3.35
CA THR A 152 6.60 -24.43 -3.52
C THR A 152 5.67 -23.23 -3.71
N THR A 153 4.60 -23.40 -4.48
CA THR A 153 3.56 -22.38 -4.66
C THR A 153 2.85 -22.09 -3.35
N LEU A 154 2.49 -23.12 -2.57
CA LEU A 154 1.87 -22.96 -1.26
C LEU A 154 2.80 -22.25 -0.26
N ARG A 155 4.09 -22.62 -0.23
CA ARG A 155 5.09 -21.94 0.61
C ARG A 155 5.24 -20.48 0.22
N LEU A 156 5.33 -20.17 -1.07
CA LEU A 156 5.44 -18.80 -1.56
C LEU A 156 4.19 -18.00 -1.21
N LEU A 157 3.01 -18.57 -1.41
CA LEU A 157 1.73 -17.97 -1.06
C LEU A 157 1.64 -17.68 0.45
N LEU A 158 2.08 -18.62 1.29
CA LEU A 158 2.10 -18.45 2.75
C LEU A 158 3.03 -17.32 3.20
N ILE A 159 4.13 -17.05 2.48
CA ILE A 159 5.04 -15.92 2.77
C ILE A 159 4.52 -14.61 2.17
N CYS A 160 4.05 -14.64 0.92
CA CYS A 160 3.64 -13.45 0.19
C CYS A 160 2.34 -12.85 0.73
N ILE A 161 1.33 -13.66 1.08
CA ILE A 161 0.06 -13.16 1.62
C ILE A 161 0.27 -12.25 2.83
N PRO A 162 1.01 -12.66 3.88
CA PRO A 162 1.19 -11.80 5.04
C PRO A 162 2.05 -10.57 4.73
N ILE A 163 3.05 -10.67 3.84
CA ILE A 163 3.91 -9.53 3.49
C ILE A 163 3.16 -8.49 2.63
N VAL A 164 2.31 -8.93 1.70
CA VAL A 164 1.63 -8.04 0.74
C VAL A 164 0.28 -7.54 1.26
N PHE A 165 -0.43 -8.34 2.06
CA PHE A 165 -1.77 -7.99 2.54
C PHE A 165 -1.78 -7.73 4.03
N VAL A 166 -1.36 -8.67 4.87
CA VAL A 166 -1.57 -8.57 6.33
C VAL A 166 -0.75 -7.45 6.96
N ILE A 167 0.56 -7.40 6.70
CA ILE A 167 1.47 -6.40 7.28
C ILE A 167 1.08 -4.99 6.82
N PRO A 168 0.90 -4.72 5.51
CA PRO A 168 0.39 -3.43 5.04
C PRO A 168 -0.94 -3.06 5.67
N MET A 169 -1.90 -3.98 5.73
CA MET A 169 -3.21 -3.70 6.30
C MET A 169 -3.10 -3.28 7.77
N LEU A 170 -2.33 -4.01 8.59
CA LEU A 170 -2.11 -3.66 9.99
C LEU A 170 -1.41 -2.30 10.15
N MET A 171 -0.37 -2.05 9.36
CA MET A 171 0.38 -0.79 9.39
C MET A 171 -0.49 0.40 8.98
N GLY A 172 -1.31 0.22 7.94
CA GLY A 172 -2.24 1.22 7.42
C GLY A 172 -3.34 1.55 8.43
N THR A 173 -3.98 0.54 9.02
CA THR A 173 -4.98 0.73 10.07
C THR A 173 -4.39 1.44 11.29
N TYR A 174 -3.17 1.08 11.71
CA TYR A 174 -2.50 1.79 12.81
C TYR A 174 -2.27 3.27 12.49
N PHE A 175 -1.74 3.57 11.30
CA PHE A 175 -1.51 4.95 10.87
C PHE A 175 -2.82 5.75 10.78
N GLN A 176 -3.88 5.15 10.25
CA GLN A 176 -5.22 5.74 10.17
C GLN A 176 -5.74 6.11 11.56
N LEU A 177 -5.55 5.25 12.57
CA LEU A 177 -5.99 5.50 13.94
C LEU A 177 -5.14 6.55 14.66
N VAL A 178 -3.83 6.56 14.43
CA VAL A 178 -2.89 7.47 15.11
C VAL A 178 -2.91 8.88 14.54
N VAL A 179 -2.95 9.03 13.22
CA VAL A 179 -2.74 10.33 12.54
C VAL A 179 -4.04 10.84 11.93
N ILE A 180 -4.69 10.05 11.08
CA ILE A 180 -5.83 10.54 10.30
C ILE A 180 -7.06 10.72 11.16
N THR A 181 -7.36 9.77 12.04
CA THR A 181 -8.53 9.79 12.91
C THR A 181 -8.56 11.05 13.77
N PRO A 182 -7.53 11.45 14.53
CA PRO A 182 -7.57 12.70 15.30
C PRO A 182 -7.59 13.96 14.42
N LEU A 183 -6.93 13.97 13.26
CA LEU A 183 -6.86 15.15 12.39
C LEU A 183 -8.14 15.42 11.58
N ARG A 184 -8.85 14.38 11.14
CA ARG A 184 -10.00 14.54 10.22
C ARG A 184 -11.35 14.82 10.89
N LEU A 185 -11.65 14.20 12.04
CA LEU A 185 -13.03 14.16 12.53
C LEU A 185 -13.34 15.26 13.55
N SER A 186 -14.51 15.89 13.41
CA SER A 186 -15.08 16.70 14.51
C SER A 186 -15.71 15.78 15.57
N TYR A 187 -16.08 16.34 16.73
CA TYR A 187 -16.51 15.60 17.94
C TYR A 187 -17.65 14.59 17.73
N GLN A 188 -18.50 14.78 16.72
CA GLN A 188 -19.72 13.97 16.50
C GLN A 188 -19.65 12.99 15.32
N GLN A 189 -18.50 12.87 14.64
CA GLN A 189 -18.39 12.04 13.43
C GLN A 189 -17.57 10.76 13.68
N THR A 190 -18.04 9.64 13.14
CA THR A 190 -17.33 8.35 13.18
C THR A 190 -16.40 8.19 11.98
N ALA A 191 -15.24 7.57 12.20
CA ALA A 191 -14.31 7.25 11.13
C ALA A 191 -14.89 6.15 10.24
N LEU A 192 -15.17 6.45 8.97
CA LEU A 192 -15.43 5.41 7.98
C LEU A 192 -14.10 4.78 7.58
N VAL A 193 -13.97 3.48 7.85
CA VAL A 193 -12.78 2.69 7.51
C VAL A 193 -12.95 2.16 6.09
N PHE A 194 -12.19 2.70 5.14
CA PHE A 194 -12.14 2.20 3.78
C PHE A 194 -10.97 1.24 3.64
N LEU A 195 -11.24 -0.07 3.65
CA LEU A 195 -10.20 -1.10 3.76
C LEU A 195 -9.12 -0.99 2.67
N TRP A 196 -9.53 -0.69 1.45
CA TRP A 196 -8.58 -0.59 0.33
C TRP A 196 -7.66 0.65 0.46
N GLN A 197 -8.17 1.76 0.99
CA GLN A 197 -7.36 2.96 1.25
C GLN A 197 -6.34 2.69 2.36
N ASP A 198 -6.76 2.02 3.44
CA ASP A 198 -5.86 1.68 4.54
C ASP A 198 -4.77 0.72 4.07
N TRP A 199 -5.11 -0.30 3.27
CA TRP A 199 -4.12 -1.20 2.66
C TRP A 199 -3.09 -0.43 1.83
N ALA A 200 -3.55 0.46 0.96
CA ALA A 200 -2.73 1.32 0.11
C ALA A 200 -1.75 2.19 0.93
N MET A 201 -2.27 2.88 1.95
CA MET A 201 -1.45 3.65 2.89
C MET A 201 -0.46 2.75 3.64
N GLY A 202 -0.87 1.54 3.99
CA GLY A 202 -0.03 0.51 4.59
C GLY A 202 1.16 0.10 3.73
N VAL A 203 0.96 -0.09 2.42
CA VAL A 203 2.02 -0.44 1.46
C VAL A 203 3.06 0.68 1.39
N LEU A 204 2.61 1.94 1.39
CA LEU A 204 3.48 3.11 1.45
C LEU A 204 4.38 3.08 2.69
N HIS A 205 3.78 2.90 3.87
CA HIS A 205 4.51 2.86 5.13
C HIS A 205 5.44 1.65 5.22
N MET A 206 5.04 0.50 4.67
CA MET A 206 5.88 -0.69 4.60
C MET A 206 7.14 -0.42 3.77
N LYS A 207 7.01 0.31 2.66
CA LYS A 207 8.16 0.67 1.81
C LYS A 207 9.14 1.60 2.54
N ILE A 208 8.61 2.59 3.27
CA ILE A 208 9.42 3.48 4.12
C ILE A 208 10.13 2.66 5.21
N ALA A 209 9.41 1.76 5.87
CA ALA A 209 9.97 0.89 6.91
C ALA A 209 11.07 -0.03 6.35
N CYS A 210 10.86 -0.65 5.18
CA CYS A 210 11.89 -1.44 4.50
C CYS A 210 13.13 -0.60 4.20
N GLY A 211 12.96 0.59 3.63
CA GLY A 211 14.08 1.51 3.36
C GLY A 211 14.85 1.89 4.62
N ALA A 212 14.13 2.21 5.70
CA ALA A 212 14.73 2.51 7.00
C ALA A 212 15.48 1.31 7.61
N VAL A 213 14.98 0.08 7.42
CA VAL A 213 15.69 -1.12 7.87
C VAL A 213 16.98 -1.34 7.08
N MET A 214 16.98 -1.12 5.77
CA MET A 214 18.17 -1.26 4.93
C MET A 214 19.22 -0.16 5.18
N MET A 215 18.78 1.06 5.52
CA MET A 215 19.67 2.16 5.93
C MET A 215 20.07 2.10 7.42
N GLY A 216 19.41 1.25 8.21
CA GLY A 216 19.62 1.13 9.64
C GLY A 216 20.93 0.43 10.02
N PRO A 217 21.27 0.38 11.32
CA PRO A 217 22.45 -0.33 11.81
C PRO A 217 22.34 -1.85 11.57
N GLU A 218 23.42 -2.60 11.83
CA GLU A 218 23.50 -4.06 11.67
C GLU A 218 22.71 -4.85 12.75
N TRP A 219 21.44 -4.50 12.94
CA TRP A 219 20.49 -5.23 13.79
C TRP A 219 19.91 -6.47 13.10
N TRP A 220 19.17 -7.27 13.88
CA TRP A 220 18.60 -8.54 13.43
C TRP A 220 17.68 -8.45 12.20
N MET A 221 16.93 -7.36 12.03
CA MET A 221 16.04 -7.18 10.86
C MET A 221 16.81 -6.95 9.57
N ARG A 222 17.86 -6.13 9.62
CA ARG A 222 18.73 -5.89 8.46
C ARG A 222 19.44 -7.17 8.04
N GLN A 223 20.00 -7.91 9.01
CA GLN A 223 20.61 -9.21 8.76
C GLN A 223 19.62 -10.21 8.13
N ALA A 224 18.35 -10.21 8.57
CA ALA A 224 17.32 -11.05 7.97
C ALA A 224 17.03 -10.66 6.50
N PHE A 225 16.99 -9.36 6.17
CA PHE A 225 16.83 -8.90 4.79
C PHE A 225 18.04 -9.24 3.92
N ASP A 226 19.26 -9.02 4.40
CA ASP A 226 20.48 -9.35 3.66
C ASP A 226 20.54 -10.84 3.36
N GLN A 227 20.13 -11.68 4.31
CA GLN A 227 20.06 -13.12 4.13
C GLN A 227 18.98 -13.54 3.11
N ILE A 228 17.81 -12.89 3.10
CA ILE A 228 16.78 -13.12 2.08
C ILE A 228 17.27 -12.69 0.69
N TYR A 229 18.00 -11.58 0.61
CA TYR A 229 18.57 -11.08 -0.63
C TYR A 229 19.63 -12.04 -1.19
N GLN A 230 20.51 -12.57 -0.34
CA GLN A 230 21.57 -13.52 -0.72
C GLN A 230 21.02 -14.90 -1.11
N ASP A 231 20.01 -15.42 -0.39
CA ASP A 231 19.39 -16.73 -0.70
C ASP A 231 18.69 -16.72 -2.07
N GLY A 232 18.26 -15.54 -2.53
CA GLY A 232 17.52 -15.36 -3.77
C GLY A 232 16.14 -16.03 -3.75
N ILE A 233 15.35 -15.80 -4.80
CA ILE A 233 13.96 -16.31 -4.87
C ILE A 233 13.92 -17.84 -4.99
N ARG A 234 15.00 -18.46 -5.51
CA ARG A 234 15.06 -19.90 -5.82
C ARG A 234 15.25 -20.79 -4.58
N HIS A 235 15.87 -20.28 -3.51
CA HIS A 235 16.14 -21.05 -2.29
C HIS A 235 15.55 -20.38 -1.03
N LEU A 236 14.34 -19.82 -1.15
CA LEU A 236 13.64 -19.18 -0.02
C LEU A 236 13.37 -20.18 1.12
N ARG A 237 14.06 -19.96 2.25
CA ARG A 237 13.82 -20.69 3.50
C ARG A 237 12.55 -20.17 4.17
N ALA A 238 11.40 -20.67 3.74
CA ALA A 238 10.07 -20.24 4.21
C ALA A 238 9.92 -20.19 5.73
N ARG A 239 10.42 -21.20 6.43
CA ARG A 239 10.37 -21.26 7.90
C ARG A 239 11.13 -20.10 8.53
N PHE A 240 12.32 -19.78 8.01
CA PHE A 240 13.14 -18.68 8.51
C PHE A 240 12.44 -17.34 8.29
N ILE A 241 11.93 -17.07 7.10
CA ILE A 241 11.23 -15.81 6.79
C ILE A 241 9.99 -15.66 7.68
N LEU A 242 9.22 -16.74 7.85
CA LEU A 242 8.02 -16.71 8.66
C LEU A 242 8.34 -16.49 10.14
N SER A 243 9.28 -17.24 10.72
CA SER A 243 9.59 -17.18 12.15
C SER A 243 10.43 -15.98 12.55
N GLN A 244 11.36 -15.56 11.70
CA GLN A 244 12.32 -14.51 12.01
C GLN A 244 11.77 -13.13 11.63
N LEU A 245 11.02 -13.01 10.54
CA LEU A 245 10.56 -11.71 10.03
C LEU A 245 9.05 -11.52 10.18
N VAL A 246 8.24 -12.39 9.55
CA VAL A 246 6.80 -12.14 9.40
C VAL A 246 6.04 -12.23 10.72
N ILE A 247 6.21 -13.32 11.49
CA ILE A 247 5.50 -13.52 12.76
C ILE A 247 5.86 -12.42 13.78
N PRO A 248 7.15 -12.11 14.04
CA PRO A 248 7.51 -11.04 14.98
C PRO A 248 6.95 -9.68 14.58
N VAL A 249 6.97 -9.34 13.29
CA VAL A 249 6.42 -8.06 12.79
C VAL A 249 4.90 -8.02 12.94
N ILE A 250 4.18 -9.08 12.58
CA ILE A 250 2.72 -9.15 12.75
C ILE A 250 2.34 -9.07 14.23
N LEU A 251 3.05 -9.79 15.12
CA LEU A 251 2.80 -9.75 16.55
C LEU A 251 3.06 -8.35 17.13
N PHE A 252 4.14 -7.70 16.71
CA PHE A 252 4.45 -6.33 17.10
C PHE A 252 3.36 -5.35 16.64
N LEU A 253 3.00 -5.35 15.36
CA LEU A 253 1.95 -4.49 14.83
C LEU A 253 0.59 -4.78 15.50
N SER A 254 0.26 -6.05 15.68
CA SER A 254 -0.98 -6.45 16.37
C SER A 254 -1.00 -5.99 17.82
N SER A 255 0.15 -6.02 18.52
CA SER A 255 0.28 -5.47 19.86
C SER A 255 0.11 -3.96 19.87
N LEU A 256 0.58 -3.23 18.86
CA LEU A 256 0.38 -1.78 18.74
C LEU A 256 -1.09 -1.40 18.56
N LEU A 257 -1.91 -2.26 17.94
CA LEU A 257 -3.35 -2.05 17.87
C LEU A 257 -4.06 -2.50 19.15
N ALA A 258 -3.72 -3.68 19.67
CA ALA A 258 -4.44 -4.30 20.78
C ALA A 258 -4.17 -3.61 22.12
N PHE A 259 -2.92 -3.29 22.43
CA PHE A 259 -2.53 -2.72 23.72
C PHE A 259 -3.26 -1.40 24.06
N PRO A 260 -3.23 -0.34 23.22
CA PRO A 260 -3.97 0.89 23.53
C PRO A 260 -5.47 0.65 23.64
N TYR A 261 -6.04 -0.18 22.76
CA TYR A 261 -7.47 -0.49 22.83
C TYR A 261 -7.87 -1.16 24.14
N LEU A 262 -7.08 -2.12 24.61
CA LEU A 262 -7.30 -2.81 25.89
C LEU A 262 -7.18 -1.86 27.08
N ILE A 263 -6.15 -1.00 27.09
CA ILE A 263 -5.95 -0.01 28.16
C ILE A 263 -7.09 1.00 28.19
N ALA A 264 -7.53 1.51 27.04
CA ALA A 264 -8.66 2.40 26.93
C ALA A 264 -9.95 1.75 27.46
N ARG A 265 -10.24 0.51 27.04
CA ARG A 265 -11.40 -0.25 27.51
C ARG A 265 -11.35 -0.53 29.01
N LEU A 266 -10.19 -0.87 29.55
CA LEU A 266 -9.99 -1.08 30.98
C LEU A 266 -10.23 0.22 31.76
N TYR A 267 -9.71 1.35 31.27
CA TYR A 267 -9.93 2.66 31.88
C TYR A 267 -11.42 3.01 31.92
N ILE A 268 -12.13 2.88 30.79
CA ILE A 268 -13.57 3.15 30.71
C ILE A 268 -14.38 2.27 31.66
N PHE A 269 -14.03 0.98 31.74
CA PHE A 269 -14.69 0.04 32.64
C PHE A 269 -14.52 0.42 34.11
N VAL A 270 -13.31 0.86 34.50
CA VAL A 270 -13.02 1.26 35.89
C VAL A 270 -13.72 2.57 36.26
N THR A 271 -13.72 3.57 35.36
CA THR A 271 -14.27 4.89 35.66
C THR A 271 -15.77 5.02 35.40
N ASN A 272 -16.41 4.03 34.76
CA ASN A 272 -17.79 4.11 34.26
C ASN A 272 -18.06 5.43 33.52
N ALA A 273 -17.14 5.77 32.59
CA ALA A 273 -17.18 7.05 31.89
C ALA A 273 -18.45 7.19 31.01
N PRO A 274 -19.01 8.40 30.89
CA PRO A 274 -20.11 8.66 29.97
C PRO A 274 -19.71 8.42 28.50
N LEU A 275 -20.70 8.33 27.62
CA LEU A 275 -20.52 8.03 26.19
C LEU A 275 -19.57 9.02 25.48
N GLU A 276 -19.61 10.29 25.88
CA GLU A 276 -18.79 11.35 25.30
C GLU A 276 -17.29 11.16 25.61
N ASP A 277 -16.97 10.96 26.89
CA ASP A 277 -15.59 10.72 27.34
C ASP A 277 -15.02 9.43 26.73
N THR A 278 -15.86 8.42 26.51
CA THR A 278 -15.47 7.16 25.86
C THR A 278 -14.95 7.39 24.44
N VAL A 279 -15.59 8.24 23.65
CA VAL A 279 -15.17 8.55 22.27
C VAL A 279 -13.83 9.28 22.26
N ILE A 280 -13.64 10.24 23.18
CA ILE A 280 -12.38 10.99 23.32
C ILE A 280 -11.24 10.03 23.70
N VAL A 281 -11.45 9.18 24.71
CA VAL A 281 -10.45 8.25 25.19
C VAL A 281 -10.02 7.26 24.11
N LEU A 282 -10.96 6.65 23.39
CA LEU A 282 -10.64 5.71 22.30
C LEU A 282 -9.84 6.38 21.17
N ARG A 283 -10.10 7.67 20.91
CA ARG A 283 -9.47 8.41 19.83
C ARG A 283 -8.04 8.81 20.14
N TYR A 284 -7.78 9.27 21.35
CA TYR A 284 -6.45 9.74 21.74
C TYR A 284 -5.55 8.63 22.33
N CYS A 285 -6.09 7.44 22.60
CA CYS A 285 -5.30 6.33 23.13
C CYS A 285 -4.21 5.84 22.13
N PHE A 286 -4.53 5.77 20.84
CA PHE A 286 -3.55 5.39 19.81
C PHE A 286 -2.39 6.39 19.67
N PRO A 287 -2.61 7.70 19.47
CA PRO A 287 -1.51 8.66 19.37
C PRO A 287 -0.70 8.77 20.67
N SER A 288 -1.35 8.71 21.85
CA SER A 288 -0.62 8.68 23.12
C SER A 288 0.26 7.43 23.27
N SER A 289 -0.20 6.26 22.83
CA SER A 289 0.62 5.04 22.83
C SER A 289 1.88 5.16 21.96
N LEU A 290 1.78 5.83 20.79
CA LEU A 290 2.93 6.11 19.93
C LEU A 290 3.94 7.02 20.65
N ILE A 291 3.46 8.11 21.26
CA ILE A 291 4.31 9.05 21.99
C ILE A 291 5.04 8.34 23.14
N ILE A 292 4.34 7.53 23.92
CA ILE A 292 4.94 6.75 25.00
C ILE A 292 6.03 5.81 24.46
N LEU A 293 5.75 5.09 23.36
CA LEU A 293 6.72 4.20 22.73
C LEU A 293 7.98 4.96 22.27
N LEU A 294 7.82 6.12 21.65
CA LEU A 294 8.93 6.96 21.19
C LEU A 294 9.76 7.48 22.37
N VAL A 295 9.10 7.97 23.44
CA VAL A 295 9.78 8.45 24.64
C VAL A 295 10.56 7.33 25.32
N VAL A 296 9.95 6.16 25.51
CA VAL A 296 10.63 4.99 26.12
C VAL A 296 11.82 4.55 25.27
N SER A 297 11.68 4.53 23.94
CA SER A 297 12.76 4.17 23.02
C SER A 297 13.92 5.16 23.07
N PHE A 298 13.60 6.47 23.10
CA PHE A 298 14.59 7.53 23.24
C PHE A 298 15.33 7.45 24.58
N LEU A 299 14.61 7.25 25.69
CA LEU A 299 15.21 7.11 27.02
C LEU A 299 16.14 5.88 27.10
N ARG A 300 15.72 4.73 26.55
CA ARG A 300 16.59 3.53 26.49
C ARG A 300 17.86 3.80 25.69
N TRP A 301 17.74 4.46 24.54
CA TRP A 301 18.89 4.84 23.71
C TRP A 301 19.85 5.78 24.46
N GLN A 302 19.30 6.81 25.14
CA GLN A 302 20.09 7.74 25.96
C GLN A 302 20.83 7.03 27.09
N LEU A 303 20.15 6.17 27.84
CA LEU A 303 20.76 5.41 28.94
C LEU A 303 21.90 4.52 28.45
N ASN A 304 21.71 3.81 27.34
CA ASN A 304 22.76 2.97 26.76
C ASN A 304 23.97 3.80 26.31
N LYS A 305 23.74 4.99 25.75
CA LYS A 305 24.83 5.89 25.39
C LYS A 305 25.56 6.41 26.62
N ILE A 306 24.85 6.86 27.64
CA ILE A 306 25.46 7.34 28.89
C ILE A 306 26.27 6.22 29.56
N GLN A 307 25.76 4.99 29.61
CA GLN A 307 26.49 3.84 30.13
C GLN A 307 27.77 3.59 29.33
N GLY A 308 27.71 3.61 28.00
CA GLY A 308 28.89 3.47 27.14
C GLY A 308 29.91 4.59 27.34
N LEU A 309 29.47 5.85 27.51
CA LEU A 309 30.36 6.96 27.85
C LEU A 309 30.99 6.78 29.24
N ALA A 310 30.21 6.35 30.23
CA ALA A 310 30.70 6.10 31.58
C ALA A 310 31.75 4.98 31.62
N GLU A 311 31.53 3.91 30.87
CA GLU A 311 32.51 2.84 30.70
C GLU A 311 33.78 3.32 29.99
N ASN A 312 33.65 4.14 28.94
CA ASN A 312 34.82 4.67 28.24
C ASN A 312 35.66 5.58 29.14
N ILE A 313 35.03 6.49 29.89
CA ILE A 313 35.72 7.36 30.86
C ILE A 313 36.41 6.52 31.95
N ARG A 314 35.75 5.46 32.44
CA ARG A 314 36.35 4.53 33.40
C ARG A 314 37.55 3.82 32.79
N ASN A 315 37.43 3.29 31.58
CA ASN A 315 38.52 2.62 30.90
C ASN A 315 39.70 3.57 30.65
N GLU A 316 39.45 4.79 30.20
CA GLU A 316 40.50 5.80 30.04
C GLU A 316 41.21 6.12 31.36
N LYS A 317 40.47 6.24 32.47
CA LYS A 317 41.08 6.58 33.78
C LYS A 317 41.84 5.42 34.43
N TYR A 318 41.41 4.17 34.21
CA TYR A 318 41.95 2.99 34.89
C TYR A 318 42.79 2.06 34.01
N LEU A 319 42.69 2.11 32.66
CA LEU A 319 43.56 1.35 31.74
C LEU A 319 44.86 2.10 31.34
N VAL A 320 45.02 3.38 31.63
CA VAL A 320 46.27 4.13 31.33
C VAL A 320 47.51 3.50 31.98
N GLY A 321 47.35 2.73 33.07
CA GLY A 321 48.43 1.96 33.69
C GLY A 321 48.84 0.67 32.97
N THR A 322 48.16 0.27 31.89
CA THR A 322 48.40 -0.99 31.16
C THR A 322 48.74 -0.79 29.68
N ARG A 323 49.11 0.43 29.28
CA ARG A 323 49.75 0.64 27.98
C ARG A 323 51.09 -0.08 28.04
N LEU A 324 51.15 -1.28 27.44
CA LEU A 324 52.35 -2.10 27.34
C LEU A 324 53.50 -1.23 26.82
N VAL A 325 54.36 -0.81 27.74
CA VAL A 325 55.70 -0.37 27.40
C VAL A 325 56.36 -1.63 26.86
N ASN A 326 56.46 -1.74 25.53
CA ASN A 326 57.35 -2.71 24.92
C ASN A 326 58.75 -2.34 25.42
N TYR A 327 59.19 -2.99 26.49
CA TYR A 327 60.58 -2.98 26.90
C TYR A 327 61.33 -3.74 25.81
N GLU A 328 61.82 -3.03 24.80
CA GLU A 328 62.97 -3.50 24.06
C GLU A 328 64.05 -3.78 25.10
N ARG A 329 64.36 -5.05 25.30
CA ARG A 329 65.40 -5.45 26.22
C ARG A 329 66.74 -5.01 25.62
N ASN A 330 67.21 -3.85 26.05
CA ASN A 330 68.52 -3.31 25.69
C ASN A 330 69.62 -4.38 25.77
N GLY A 331 70.48 -4.42 24.75
CA GLY A 331 71.89 -4.75 24.96
C GLY A 331 72.38 -6.13 24.53
N VAL A 332 72.07 -6.60 23.32
CA VAL A 332 73.01 -7.49 22.61
C VAL A 332 73.35 -6.89 21.27
N SER A 333 74.43 -6.11 21.25
CA SER A 333 75.26 -5.97 20.06
C SER A 333 75.92 -7.32 19.79
N PRO A 334 75.77 -7.95 18.61
CA PRO A 334 76.87 -8.69 18.03
C PRO A 334 77.68 -7.67 17.23
N SER A 335 78.76 -7.18 17.82
CA SER A 335 79.84 -6.58 17.06
C SER A 335 80.40 -7.64 16.08
N SER A 336 80.43 -7.26 14.81
CA SER A 336 81.47 -7.57 13.81
C SER A 336 81.87 -9.04 13.58
N SER A 337 81.39 -9.60 12.46
CA SER A 337 82.12 -10.31 11.39
C SER A 337 81.01 -10.84 10.45
N GLU A 338 80.91 -10.48 9.18
CA GLU A 338 81.81 -11.00 8.15
C GLU A 338 81.61 -10.23 6.83
N ALA A 339 82.74 -9.81 6.27
CA ALA A 339 83.09 -9.64 4.87
C ALA A 339 82.03 -9.18 3.84
N ALA A 340 82.27 -7.97 3.35
CA ALA A 340 82.09 -7.64 1.95
C ALA A 340 82.78 -8.68 1.03
N ILE A 341 82.07 -9.12 -0.01
CA ILE A 341 82.69 -9.66 -1.22
C ILE A 341 82.01 -8.97 -2.42
N PRO A 342 82.76 -8.22 -3.25
CA PRO A 342 82.34 -7.84 -4.58
C PRO A 342 82.82 -8.90 -5.60
N SER A 343 81.92 -9.40 -6.45
CA SER A 343 82.18 -9.81 -7.84
C SER A 343 80.85 -9.90 -8.57
#